data_AF-A0A238LC61-F1
#
_entry.id   AF-A0A238LC61-F1
#
_cell.length_a   1.000
_cell.length_b   1.000
_cell.length_c   1.000
_cell.angle_alpha   90.00
_cell.angle_beta   90.00
_cell.angle_gamma   90.00
#
_symmetry.space_group_name_H-M   'P 1'
#
loop_
_entity.id
_entity.type
_entity.pdbx_description
1 polymer ?
#
loop_
_entity_poly.entity_id
_entity_poly.type
_entity_poly.pdbx_seq_one_letter_code
_entity_poly.pdbx_strand_id
1 'polypeptide(L)'
;MGHIRLGTLPQSKKWRDVIQLLESSAPLENVAEAAARASELDLRRASDDPTFQFVAQLLVKLPLLARAPGFEAALSELGVKRSALDSVSGLLAGLNDAITQHNFDNGRSSDAGEMGRAALLESLSVQMRGQLPTLFEPTPQEIRKALASFASGQNFAVLARDFFARLSYRSLDYYLSRELANHTGVGKRFADDAARVEFSRALSQHTFEASRIVEEFAGGWYGKTVWKEQSLSQDKINDFTRYAFKKMRSELGRRRTSV
;
A
#
# COMPACT_ATOMS: atom_id res chain seq x y z
N MET A 1 30.37 -2.06 -7.94
CA MET A 1 31.01 -2.86 -6.86
C MET A 1 30.45 -2.39 -5.52
N GLY A 2 29.18 -2.70 -5.24
CA GLY A 2 28.52 -2.35 -3.98
C GLY A 2 28.15 -3.64 -3.29
N HIS A 3 28.76 -3.90 -2.13
CA HIS A 3 28.35 -5.01 -1.28
C HIS A 3 26.91 -4.72 -0.82
N ILE A 4 25.94 -5.39 -1.44
CA ILE A 4 24.59 -5.50 -0.88
C ILE A 4 24.75 -6.34 0.36
N ARG A 5 25.05 -5.71 1.49
CA ARG A 5 24.75 -6.30 2.79
C ARG A 5 23.23 -6.34 2.81
N LEU A 6 22.64 -7.54 2.69
CA LEU A 6 21.25 -7.77 3.11
C LEU A 6 21.12 -7.09 4.47
N GLY A 7 20.40 -5.97 4.53
CA GLY A 7 20.40 -5.11 5.71
C GLY A 7 20.00 -5.95 6.91
N THR A 8 20.84 -5.98 7.95
CA THR A 8 20.53 -6.70 9.18
C THR A 8 19.29 -6.07 9.82
N LEU A 9 18.41 -6.88 10.38
CA LEU A 9 17.27 -6.36 11.14
C LEU A 9 17.76 -5.41 12.24
N PRO A 10 17.03 -4.32 12.53
CA PRO A 10 17.43 -3.41 13.59
C PRO A 10 17.47 -4.19 14.93
N GLN A 11 18.56 -4.10 15.68
CA GLN A 11 18.75 -4.85 16.94
C GLN A 11 17.94 -4.31 18.13
N SER A 12 16.81 -3.64 17.86
CA SER A 12 15.95 -3.07 18.90
C SER A 12 15.31 -4.18 19.74
N LYS A 13 14.91 -3.84 20.99
CA LYS A 13 14.16 -4.79 21.83
C LYS A 13 12.93 -5.35 21.11
N LYS A 14 12.17 -4.48 20.42
CA LYS A 14 10.95 -4.87 19.69
C LYS A 14 11.24 -5.89 18.58
N TRP A 15 12.35 -5.74 17.86
CA TRP A 15 12.72 -6.70 16.82
C TRP A 15 13.24 -8.01 17.40
N ARG A 16 13.92 -7.99 18.54
CA ARG A 16 14.25 -9.22 19.27
C ARG A 16 13.01 -9.99 19.71
N ASP A 17 11.97 -9.30 20.13
CA ASP A 17 10.68 -9.93 20.47
C ASP A 17 10.06 -10.63 19.24
N VAL A 18 10.18 -10.03 18.04
CA VAL A 18 9.75 -10.67 16.77
C VAL A 18 10.56 -11.93 16.48
N ILE A 19 11.87 -11.88 16.63
CA ILE A 19 12.76 -13.05 16.41
C ILE A 19 12.40 -14.18 17.37
N GLN A 20 12.17 -13.89 18.66
CA GLN A 20 11.76 -14.90 19.63
C GLN A 20 10.42 -15.58 19.26
N LEU A 21 9.48 -14.82 18.71
CA LEU A 21 8.23 -15.39 18.19
C LEU A 21 8.46 -16.26 16.95
N LEU A 22 9.45 -15.93 16.10
CA LEU A 22 9.85 -16.75 14.95
C LEU A 22 10.67 -17.99 15.35
N GLU A 23 11.39 -17.97 16.48
CA GLU A 23 12.09 -19.15 17.02
C GLU A 23 11.13 -20.17 17.65
N SER A 24 9.93 -19.71 18.04
CA SER A 24 8.88 -20.55 18.58
C SER A 24 7.80 -20.87 17.54
N SER A 25 6.91 -21.80 17.88
CA SER A 25 5.69 -22.10 17.10
C SER A 25 4.57 -21.08 17.35
N ALA A 26 4.92 -19.82 17.62
CA ALA A 26 3.92 -18.78 17.92
C ALA A 26 2.95 -18.58 16.74
N PRO A 27 1.65 -18.35 17.02
CA PRO A 27 0.66 -18.03 15.99
C PRO A 27 1.08 -16.84 15.10
N LEU A 28 0.69 -16.87 13.83
CA LEU A 28 1.00 -15.83 12.84
C LEU A 28 0.59 -14.44 13.32
N GLU A 29 -0.57 -14.35 13.96
CA GLU A 29 -1.17 -13.09 14.42
C GLU A 29 -0.26 -12.41 15.45
N ASN A 30 0.37 -13.20 16.33
CA ASN A 30 1.33 -12.68 17.30
C ASN A 30 2.59 -12.16 16.61
N VAL A 31 3.10 -12.87 15.59
CA VAL A 31 4.26 -12.42 14.79
C VAL A 31 3.91 -11.13 14.03
N ALA A 32 2.74 -11.08 13.38
CA ALA A 32 2.28 -9.92 12.62
C ALA A 32 2.07 -8.69 13.53
N GLU A 33 1.45 -8.88 14.69
CA GLU A 33 1.28 -7.83 15.69
C GLU A 33 2.63 -7.30 16.19
N ALA A 34 3.54 -8.19 16.58
CA ALA A 34 4.86 -7.81 17.06
C ALA A 34 5.66 -7.07 15.97
N ALA A 35 5.64 -7.57 14.73
CA ALA A 35 6.29 -6.93 13.59
C ALA A 35 5.71 -5.55 13.30
N ALA A 36 4.38 -5.39 13.34
CA ALA A 36 3.73 -4.10 13.15
C ALA A 36 4.01 -3.10 14.29
N ARG A 37 4.22 -3.58 15.52
CA ARG A 37 4.67 -2.76 16.66
C ARG A 37 6.15 -2.37 16.53
N ALA A 38 6.97 -3.24 15.96
CA ALA A 38 8.39 -3.01 15.72
C ALA A 38 8.61 -1.99 14.59
N SER A 39 7.81 -2.02 13.53
CA SER A 39 7.87 -1.10 12.38
C SER A 39 7.14 0.23 12.58
N GLU A 40 6.52 0.48 13.75
CA GLU A 40 5.71 1.69 14.00
C GLU A 40 6.44 2.99 13.69
N LEU A 41 7.71 3.11 14.10
CA LEU A 41 8.46 4.34 13.88
C LEU A 41 8.69 4.60 12.39
N ASP A 42 8.96 3.53 11.63
CA ASP A 42 9.23 3.60 10.21
C ASP A 42 7.96 3.91 9.42
N LEU A 43 6.82 3.35 9.81
CA LEU A 43 5.51 3.70 9.24
C LEU A 43 5.08 5.14 9.56
N ARG A 44 5.41 5.65 10.76
CA ARG A 44 5.18 7.07 11.10
C ARG A 44 6.02 7.98 10.22
N ARG A 45 7.30 7.66 10.04
CA ARG A 45 8.23 8.40 9.17
C ARG A 45 7.84 8.31 7.70
N ALA A 46 7.24 7.20 7.26
CA ALA A 46 6.71 7.08 5.91
C ALA A 46 5.70 8.19 5.57
N SER A 47 4.89 8.64 6.53
CA SER A 47 3.93 9.74 6.28
C SER A 47 4.60 11.11 6.10
N ASP A 48 5.88 11.22 6.47
CA ASP A 48 6.73 12.40 6.29
C ASP A 48 7.67 12.27 5.07
N ASP A 49 7.65 11.13 4.39
CA ASP A 49 8.49 10.86 3.23
C ASP A 49 7.90 11.51 1.97
N PRO A 50 8.66 12.34 1.23
CA PRO A 50 8.15 13.05 0.05
C PRO A 50 7.58 12.11 -1.04
N THR A 51 8.26 11.01 -1.33
CA THR A 51 7.80 10.04 -2.33
C THR A 51 6.48 9.40 -1.88
N PHE A 52 6.40 8.95 -0.63
CA PHE A 52 5.17 8.38 -0.09
C PHE A 52 4.02 9.41 -0.08
N GLN A 53 4.31 10.67 0.26
CA GLN A 53 3.32 11.75 0.21
C GLN A 53 2.77 11.97 -1.20
N PHE A 54 3.60 11.89 -2.23
CA PHE A 54 3.17 11.97 -3.62
C PHE A 54 2.32 10.76 -4.03
N VAL A 55 2.71 9.55 -3.66
CA VAL A 55 1.90 8.33 -3.88
C VAL A 55 0.53 8.45 -3.19
N ALA A 56 0.51 8.85 -1.91
CA ALA A 56 -0.74 9.05 -1.16
C ALA A 56 -1.60 10.16 -1.77
N GLN A 57 -0.96 11.20 -2.34
CA GLN A 57 -1.65 12.23 -3.08
C GLN A 57 -2.33 11.67 -4.34
N LEU A 58 -1.63 10.84 -5.12
CA LEU A 58 -2.20 10.18 -6.30
C LEU A 58 -3.38 9.27 -5.92
N LEU A 59 -3.27 8.47 -4.86
CA LEU A 59 -4.36 7.62 -4.35
C LEU A 59 -5.66 8.42 -4.14
N VAL A 60 -5.57 9.62 -3.57
CA VAL A 60 -6.72 10.44 -3.18
C VAL A 60 -7.22 11.34 -4.31
N LYS A 61 -6.29 12.00 -5.03
CA LYS A 61 -6.61 13.05 -6.00
C LYS A 61 -6.86 12.52 -7.40
N LEU A 62 -6.21 11.43 -7.82
CA LEU A 62 -6.36 10.91 -9.19
C LEU A 62 -7.83 10.63 -9.57
N PRO A 63 -8.67 10.03 -8.69
CA PRO A 63 -10.09 9.86 -8.99
C PRO A 63 -10.85 11.19 -9.19
N LEU A 64 -10.47 12.24 -8.45
CA LEU A 64 -11.09 13.56 -8.56
C LEU A 64 -10.72 14.24 -9.86
N LEU A 65 -9.45 14.16 -10.23
CA LEU A 65 -8.96 14.68 -11.51
C LEU A 65 -9.68 13.99 -12.67
N ALA A 66 -9.90 12.67 -12.59
CA ALA A 66 -10.63 11.91 -13.61
C ALA A 66 -12.08 12.37 -13.78
N ARG A 67 -12.73 12.83 -12.69
CA ARG A 67 -14.10 13.36 -12.72
C ARG A 67 -14.18 14.77 -13.29
N ALA A 68 -13.12 15.57 -13.19
CA ALA A 68 -13.08 16.96 -13.66
C ALA A 68 -12.93 17.03 -15.20
N PRO A 69 -13.46 18.07 -15.88
CA PRO A 69 -13.40 18.20 -17.34
C PRO A 69 -11.96 18.26 -17.89
N GLY A 70 -11.01 18.81 -17.15
CA GLY A 70 -9.59 18.97 -17.53
C GLY A 70 -8.67 17.78 -17.23
N PHE A 71 -9.18 16.55 -17.16
CA PHE A 71 -8.39 15.38 -16.76
C PHE A 71 -7.13 15.15 -17.59
N GLU A 72 -7.20 15.28 -18.92
CA GLU A 72 -6.05 15.05 -19.80
C GLU A 72 -4.94 16.09 -19.57
N ALA A 73 -5.30 17.35 -19.29
CA ALA A 73 -4.35 18.38 -18.93
C ALA A 73 -3.69 18.07 -17.57
N ALA A 74 -4.49 17.67 -16.57
CA ALA A 74 -3.97 17.28 -15.27
C ALA A 74 -3.02 16.06 -15.33
N LEU A 75 -3.30 15.07 -16.19
CA LEU A 75 -2.37 13.98 -16.46
C LEU A 75 -1.08 14.46 -17.12
N SER A 76 -1.19 15.39 -18.07
CA SER A 76 -0.02 15.96 -18.75
C SER A 76 0.86 16.74 -17.79
N GLU A 77 0.28 17.48 -16.82
CA GLU A 77 1.00 18.15 -15.74
C GLU A 77 1.73 17.16 -14.80
N LEU A 78 1.19 15.94 -14.64
CA LEU A 78 1.87 14.85 -13.93
C LEU A 78 2.96 14.17 -14.80
N GLY A 79 3.16 14.59 -16.05
CA GLY A 79 4.07 13.94 -17.00
C GLY A 79 3.50 12.69 -17.69
N VAL A 80 2.20 12.42 -17.51
CA VAL A 80 1.52 11.27 -18.10
C VAL A 80 0.96 11.66 -19.47
N LYS A 81 1.46 11.01 -20.53
CA LYS A 81 1.01 11.24 -21.91
C LYS A 81 -0.45 10.84 -22.11
N ARG A 82 -1.15 11.53 -23.02
CA ARG A 82 -2.55 11.19 -23.38
C ARG A 82 -2.70 9.74 -23.85
N SER A 83 -1.75 9.23 -24.63
CA SER A 83 -1.74 7.83 -25.11
C SER A 83 -1.64 6.80 -23.98
N ALA A 84 -1.31 7.20 -22.75
CA ALA A 84 -1.38 6.32 -21.59
C ALA A 84 -2.82 5.86 -21.32
N LEU A 85 -3.84 6.60 -21.77
CA LEU A 85 -5.24 6.21 -21.63
C LEU A 85 -5.72 5.22 -22.70
N ASP A 86 -4.86 4.76 -23.61
CA ASP A 86 -5.23 3.76 -24.61
C ASP A 86 -5.32 2.35 -23.98
N SER A 87 -4.77 2.16 -22.78
CA SER A 87 -4.86 0.89 -22.04
C SER A 87 -4.63 1.09 -20.54
N VAL A 88 -5.08 0.13 -19.72
CA VAL A 88 -4.83 0.15 -18.27
C VAL A 88 -3.34 0.04 -17.97
N SER A 89 -2.61 -0.82 -18.70
CA SER A 89 -1.16 -0.95 -18.57
C SER A 89 -0.44 0.34 -18.95
N GLY A 90 -0.88 1.03 -20.01
CA GLY A 90 -0.37 2.34 -20.41
C GLY A 90 -0.51 3.38 -19.30
N LEU A 91 -1.69 3.44 -18.66
CA LEU A 91 -1.93 4.35 -17.53
C LEU A 91 -1.02 4.03 -16.35
N LEU A 92 -0.93 2.75 -15.97
CA LEU A 92 -0.09 2.32 -14.85
C LEU A 92 1.40 2.60 -15.11
N ALA A 93 1.87 2.40 -16.35
CA ALA A 93 3.22 2.77 -16.76
C ALA A 93 3.44 4.29 -16.68
N GLY A 94 2.49 5.09 -17.19
CA GLY A 94 2.57 6.55 -17.10
C GLY A 94 2.61 7.06 -15.66
N LEU A 95 1.77 6.51 -14.77
CA LEU A 95 1.81 6.84 -13.34
C LEU A 95 3.12 6.42 -12.68
N ASN A 96 3.66 5.26 -13.06
CA ASN A 96 4.96 4.80 -12.58
C ASN A 96 6.08 5.77 -12.99
N ASP A 97 6.08 6.23 -14.24
CA ASP A 97 7.05 7.19 -14.74
C ASP A 97 6.92 8.54 -14.03
N ALA A 98 5.69 9.01 -13.79
CA ALA A 98 5.43 10.23 -13.00
C ALA A 98 6.01 10.14 -11.58
N ILE A 99 5.83 9.01 -10.89
CA ILE A 99 6.40 8.79 -9.55
C ILE A 99 7.93 8.70 -9.61
N THR A 100 8.47 8.06 -10.64
CA THR A 100 9.92 7.93 -10.83
C THR A 100 10.57 9.28 -11.09
N GLN A 101 9.94 10.12 -11.93
CA GLN A 101 10.39 11.48 -12.18
C GLN A 101 10.33 12.34 -10.91
N HIS A 102 9.25 12.24 -10.14
CA HIS A 102 9.13 12.92 -8.85
C HIS A 102 10.25 12.52 -7.87
N ASN A 103 10.65 11.24 -7.85
CA ASN A 103 11.78 10.78 -7.03
C ASN A 103 13.11 11.36 -7.50
N PHE A 104 13.31 11.41 -8.82
CA PHE A 104 14.51 11.99 -9.42
C PHE A 104 14.64 13.48 -9.07
N ASP A 105 13.56 14.25 -9.23
CA ASP A 105 13.54 15.70 -8.98
C ASP A 105 13.79 16.05 -7.51
N ASN A 106 13.33 15.21 -6.58
CA ASN A 106 13.57 15.38 -5.14
C ASN A 106 14.92 14.79 -4.67
N GLY A 107 15.68 14.13 -5.55
CA GLY A 107 16.95 13.49 -5.23
C GLY A 107 16.84 12.39 -4.17
N ARG A 108 15.66 11.77 -4.02
CA ARG A 108 15.38 10.78 -2.97
C ARG A 108 14.53 9.63 -3.53
N SER A 109 14.96 8.41 -3.28
CA SER A 109 14.11 7.21 -3.29
C SER A 109 14.14 6.61 -1.88
N SER A 110 13.01 6.14 -1.40
CA SER A 110 12.84 5.59 -0.06
C SER A 110 12.10 4.26 -0.13
N ASP A 111 12.42 3.34 0.78
CA ASP A 111 11.73 2.03 0.82
C ASP A 111 10.22 2.20 1.05
N ALA A 112 9.82 3.18 1.86
CA ALA A 112 8.41 3.52 2.09
C ALA A 112 7.73 4.02 0.82
N GLY A 113 8.39 4.89 0.07
CA GLY A 113 7.94 5.39 -1.22
C GLY A 113 7.79 4.28 -2.27
N GLU A 114 8.77 3.39 -2.37
CA GLU A 114 8.74 2.25 -3.30
C GLU A 114 7.64 1.24 -2.95
N MET A 115 7.48 0.91 -1.66
CA MET A 115 6.39 0.06 -1.19
C MET A 115 5.02 0.71 -1.45
N GLY A 116 4.91 2.02 -1.23
CA GLY A 116 3.72 2.81 -1.56
C GLY A 116 3.40 2.77 -3.05
N ARG A 117 4.40 3.04 -3.90
CA ARG A 117 4.26 3.01 -5.36
C ARG A 117 3.74 1.67 -5.85
N ALA A 118 4.38 0.57 -5.42
CA ALA A 118 3.96 -0.77 -5.78
C ALA A 118 2.52 -1.06 -5.31
N ALA A 119 2.19 -0.72 -4.06
CA ALA A 119 0.84 -0.89 -3.52
C ALA A 119 -0.22 -0.11 -4.32
N LEU A 120 0.07 1.14 -4.71
CA LEU A 120 -0.83 1.98 -5.49
C LEU A 120 -1.09 1.39 -6.88
N LEU A 121 -0.03 1.09 -7.63
CA LEU A 121 -0.14 0.58 -9.00
C LEU A 121 -0.88 -0.76 -9.05
N GLU A 122 -0.61 -1.65 -8.11
CA GLU A 122 -1.34 -2.92 -8.01
C GLU A 122 -2.80 -2.73 -7.61
N SER A 123 -3.08 -1.82 -6.68
CA SER A 123 -4.46 -1.56 -6.27
C SER A 123 -5.28 -1.00 -7.43
N LEU A 124 -4.73 -0.03 -8.17
CA LEU A 124 -5.36 0.48 -9.38
C LEU A 124 -5.53 -0.63 -10.42
N SER A 125 -4.52 -1.46 -10.66
CA SER A 125 -4.60 -2.59 -11.60
C SER A 125 -5.74 -3.56 -11.27
N VAL A 126 -5.91 -3.93 -10.00
CA VAL A 126 -6.96 -4.86 -9.56
C VAL A 126 -8.34 -4.19 -9.61
N GLN A 127 -8.45 -3.00 -9.02
CA GLN A 127 -9.74 -2.31 -8.89
C GLN A 127 -10.27 -1.83 -10.26
N MET A 128 -9.40 -1.38 -11.15
CA MET A 128 -9.82 -0.95 -12.50
C MET A 128 -10.24 -2.14 -13.37
N ARG A 129 -9.58 -3.30 -13.27
CA ARG A 129 -10.01 -4.51 -13.98
C ARG A 129 -11.43 -4.94 -13.62
N GLY A 130 -11.86 -4.71 -12.37
CA GLY A 130 -13.23 -4.98 -11.95
C GLY A 130 -14.29 -4.01 -12.50
N GLN A 131 -13.87 -2.86 -13.04
CA GLN A 131 -14.76 -1.78 -13.52
C GLN A 131 -14.80 -1.67 -15.06
N LEU A 132 -13.93 -2.38 -15.76
CA LEU A 132 -13.73 -2.25 -17.20
C LEU A 132 -14.27 -3.47 -17.97
N PRO A 133 -14.67 -3.30 -19.24
CA PRO A 133 -15.05 -4.41 -20.10
C PRO A 133 -13.92 -5.46 -20.18
N THR A 134 -14.29 -6.73 -20.21
CA THR A 134 -13.33 -7.86 -20.18
C THR A 134 -13.03 -8.43 -21.57
N LEU A 135 -13.81 -8.07 -22.59
CA LEU A 135 -13.74 -8.67 -23.94
C LEU A 135 -12.98 -7.83 -24.98
N PHE A 136 -12.82 -6.52 -24.77
CA PHE A 136 -12.15 -5.61 -25.69
C PHE A 136 -11.23 -4.65 -24.93
N GLU A 137 -10.27 -4.04 -25.63
CA GLU A 137 -9.48 -2.96 -25.05
C GLU A 137 -10.39 -1.79 -24.68
N PRO A 138 -10.31 -1.28 -23.44
CA PRO A 138 -11.16 -0.19 -23.00
C PRO A 138 -10.77 1.10 -23.72
N THR A 139 -11.77 1.89 -24.08
CA THR A 139 -11.55 3.22 -24.63
C THR A 139 -10.97 4.18 -23.57
N PRO A 140 -10.27 5.25 -23.97
CA PRO A 140 -9.79 6.27 -23.03
C PRO A 140 -10.86 6.85 -22.11
N GLN A 141 -12.10 6.97 -22.62
CA GLN A 141 -13.23 7.47 -21.85
C GLN A 141 -13.72 6.45 -20.81
N GLU A 142 -13.66 5.15 -21.10
CA GLU A 142 -13.96 4.09 -20.13
C GLU A 142 -12.91 4.02 -19.02
N ILE A 143 -11.62 4.13 -19.37
CA ILE A 143 -10.53 4.20 -18.39
C ILE A 143 -10.72 5.41 -17.45
N ARG A 144 -10.99 6.59 -18.02
CA ARG A 144 -11.28 7.79 -17.23
C ARG A 144 -12.51 7.60 -16.34
N LYS A 145 -13.59 7.01 -16.85
CA LYS A 145 -14.82 6.76 -16.09
C LYS A 145 -14.57 5.77 -14.94
N ALA A 146 -13.79 4.72 -15.17
CA ALA A 146 -13.39 3.76 -14.16
C ALA A 146 -12.59 4.44 -13.03
N LEU A 147 -11.59 5.26 -13.38
CA LEU A 147 -10.86 6.07 -12.39
C LEU A 147 -11.76 7.03 -11.62
N ALA A 148 -12.64 7.75 -12.33
CA ALA A 148 -13.57 8.71 -11.72
C ALA A 148 -14.56 8.05 -10.76
N SER A 149 -14.87 6.76 -10.96
CA SER A 149 -15.78 6.02 -10.07
C SER A 149 -15.26 5.93 -8.63
N PHE A 150 -13.93 5.94 -8.44
CA PHE A 150 -13.29 5.93 -7.12
C PHE A 150 -13.40 7.27 -6.39
N ALA A 151 -13.93 8.33 -7.02
CA ALA A 151 -14.19 9.61 -6.36
C ALA A 151 -15.48 9.62 -5.52
N SER A 152 -16.11 8.47 -5.32
CA SER A 152 -17.25 8.26 -4.42
C SER A 152 -16.78 7.68 -3.08
N GLY A 153 -17.51 7.95 -1.99
CA GLY A 153 -17.12 7.46 -0.66
C GLY A 153 -16.91 5.95 -0.62
N GLN A 154 -17.86 5.15 -1.11
CA GLN A 154 -17.75 3.69 -1.08
C GLN A 154 -16.62 3.16 -1.96
N ASN A 155 -16.50 3.62 -3.21
CA ASN A 155 -15.45 3.10 -4.10
C ASN A 155 -14.06 3.56 -3.66
N PHE A 156 -13.93 4.77 -3.10
CA PHE A 156 -12.69 5.20 -2.47
C PHE A 156 -12.33 4.30 -1.28
N ALA A 157 -13.31 3.92 -0.47
CA ALA A 157 -13.08 3.04 0.68
C ALA A 157 -12.51 1.69 0.26
N VAL A 158 -13.04 1.09 -0.82
CA VAL A 158 -12.54 -0.17 -1.39
C VAL A 158 -11.12 0.00 -1.94
N LEU A 159 -10.86 1.06 -2.71
CA LEU A 159 -9.53 1.36 -3.25
C LEU A 159 -8.50 1.58 -2.13
N ALA A 160 -8.86 2.36 -1.11
CA ALA A 160 -8.01 2.62 0.04
C ALA A 160 -7.75 1.34 0.84
N ARG A 161 -8.75 0.49 1.03
CA ARG A 161 -8.59 -0.82 1.69
C ARG A 161 -7.55 -1.69 0.98
N ASP A 162 -7.66 -1.83 -0.33
CA ASP A 162 -6.72 -2.64 -1.12
C ASP A 162 -5.29 -2.05 -1.06
N PHE A 163 -5.17 -0.73 -1.17
CA PHE A 163 -3.89 -0.03 -1.03
C PHE A 163 -3.23 -0.29 0.33
N PHE A 164 -3.96 -0.06 1.44
CA PHE A 164 -3.40 -0.23 2.77
C PHE A 164 -3.17 -1.69 3.15
N ALA A 165 -3.93 -2.64 2.59
CA ALA A 165 -3.64 -4.07 2.72
C ALA A 165 -2.27 -4.40 2.12
N ARG A 166 -2.08 -4.07 0.84
CA ARG A 166 -0.83 -4.34 0.11
C ARG A 166 0.35 -3.65 0.75
N LEU A 167 0.19 -2.38 1.10
CA LEU A 167 1.25 -1.60 1.75
C LEU A 167 1.65 -2.19 3.10
N SER A 168 0.67 -2.59 3.92
CA SER A 168 0.94 -3.21 5.22
C SER A 168 1.64 -4.55 5.06
N TYR A 169 1.18 -5.40 4.13
CA TYR A 169 1.87 -6.64 3.80
C TYR A 169 3.32 -6.40 3.39
N ARG A 170 3.55 -5.51 2.41
CA ARG A 170 4.89 -5.17 1.92
C ARG A 170 5.81 -4.67 3.02
N SER A 171 5.29 -3.82 3.90
CA SER A 171 6.06 -3.32 5.04
C SER A 171 6.48 -4.45 5.97
N LEU A 172 5.56 -5.34 6.36
CA LEU A 172 5.89 -6.46 7.24
C LEU A 172 6.83 -7.47 6.57
N ASP A 173 6.55 -7.83 5.32
CA ASP A 173 7.34 -8.78 4.54
C ASP A 173 8.77 -8.28 4.30
N TYR A 174 8.94 -6.98 4.04
CA TYR A 174 10.26 -6.35 3.90
C TYR A 174 11.15 -6.53 5.14
N TYR A 175 10.59 -6.44 6.35
CA TYR A 175 11.36 -6.69 7.56
C TYR A 175 11.51 -8.17 7.86
N LEU A 176 10.43 -8.94 7.78
CA LEU A 176 10.44 -10.36 8.14
C LEU A 176 11.34 -11.16 7.21
N SER A 177 11.35 -10.87 5.91
CA SER A 177 12.16 -11.58 4.90
C SER A 177 13.65 -11.64 5.23
N ARG A 178 14.18 -10.67 6.00
CA ARG A 178 15.57 -10.64 6.47
C ARG A 178 15.90 -11.71 7.51
N GLU A 179 14.89 -12.25 8.19
CA GLU A 179 15.05 -13.26 9.23
C GLU A 179 14.47 -14.61 8.83
N LEU A 180 13.44 -14.66 7.98
CA LEU A 180 12.76 -15.92 7.65
C LEU A 180 13.73 -17.01 7.16
N ALA A 181 14.79 -16.64 6.45
CA ALA A 181 15.84 -17.58 6.02
C ALA A 181 16.57 -18.26 7.21
N ASN A 182 16.82 -17.55 8.32
CA ASN A 182 17.45 -18.11 9.52
C ASN A 182 16.54 -19.07 10.29
N HIS A 183 15.25 -19.04 9.99
CA HIS A 183 14.22 -19.90 10.57
C HIS A 183 13.73 -20.98 9.59
N THR A 184 14.45 -21.20 8.49
CA THR A 184 14.13 -22.24 7.50
C THR A 184 15.15 -23.39 7.58
N GLY A 185 14.68 -24.63 7.67
CA GLY A 185 15.50 -25.84 7.71
C GLY A 185 15.10 -26.83 8.81
N VAL A 186 15.83 -27.95 8.89
CA VAL A 186 15.54 -29.04 9.83
C VAL A 186 15.55 -28.53 11.27
N GLY A 187 14.45 -28.78 12.00
CA GLY A 187 14.30 -28.36 13.40
C GLY A 187 14.07 -26.86 13.62
N LYS A 188 13.84 -26.09 12.55
CA LYS A 188 13.45 -24.67 12.62
C LYS A 188 11.94 -24.50 12.46
N ARG A 189 11.45 -23.26 12.57
CA ARG A 189 10.02 -22.92 12.42
C ARG A 189 9.46 -23.33 11.06
N PHE A 190 10.19 -23.06 9.99
CA PHE A 190 9.84 -23.48 8.64
C PHE A 190 10.69 -24.69 8.28
N ALA A 191 10.04 -25.84 8.04
CA ALA A 191 10.76 -27.06 7.67
C ALA A 191 11.52 -26.88 6.34
N ASP A 192 10.91 -26.15 5.39
CA ASP A 192 11.42 -25.90 4.05
C ASP A 192 10.89 -24.57 3.50
N ASP A 193 11.21 -24.29 2.23
CA ASP A 193 10.78 -23.07 1.54
C ASP A 193 9.26 -23.03 1.31
N ALA A 194 8.61 -24.19 1.14
CA ALA A 194 7.16 -24.25 0.96
C ALA A 194 6.43 -23.76 2.22
N ALA A 195 6.86 -24.20 3.41
CA ALA A 195 6.33 -23.71 4.68
C ALA A 195 6.53 -22.20 4.86
N ARG A 196 7.66 -21.66 4.38
CA ARG A 196 7.93 -20.21 4.40
C ARG A 196 6.99 -19.45 3.46
N VAL A 197 6.74 -19.96 2.26
CA VAL A 197 5.79 -19.37 1.29
C VAL A 197 4.35 -19.40 1.83
N GLU A 198 3.94 -20.50 2.46
CA GLU A 198 2.63 -20.57 3.14
C GLU A 198 2.47 -19.51 4.22
N PHE A 199 3.52 -19.28 5.03
CA PHE A 199 3.52 -18.22 6.04
C PHE A 199 3.36 -16.83 5.42
N SER A 200 4.10 -16.52 4.35
CA SER A 200 3.95 -15.24 3.64
C SER A 200 2.55 -15.07 3.03
N ARG A 201 1.94 -16.14 2.50
CA ARG A 201 0.56 -16.11 2.01
C ARG A 201 -0.44 -15.84 3.14
N ALA A 202 -0.29 -16.53 4.26
CA ALA A 202 -1.14 -16.34 5.43
C ALA A 202 -0.98 -14.92 6.01
N LEU A 203 0.24 -14.37 6.02
CA LEU A 203 0.50 -12.98 6.43
C LEU A 203 -0.22 -11.99 5.50
N SER A 204 -0.13 -12.20 4.18
CA SER A 204 -0.86 -11.39 3.19
C SER A 204 -2.37 -11.43 3.44
N GLN A 205 -2.94 -12.63 3.64
CA GLN A 205 -4.35 -12.80 3.97
C GLN A 205 -4.73 -12.06 5.25
N HIS A 206 -3.97 -12.22 6.34
CA HIS A 206 -4.20 -11.54 7.62
C HIS A 206 -4.18 -10.01 7.48
N THR A 207 -3.26 -9.47 6.69
CA THR A 207 -3.21 -8.01 6.44
C THR A 207 -4.38 -7.50 5.61
N PHE A 208 -4.83 -8.26 4.60
CA PHE A 208 -6.02 -7.94 3.81
C PHE A 208 -7.32 -8.02 4.62
N GLU A 209 -7.35 -8.96 5.55
CA GLU A 209 -8.40 -9.10 6.53
C GLU A 209 -8.44 -7.88 7.44
N ALA A 210 -7.32 -7.57 8.12
CA ALA A 210 -7.18 -6.43 9.01
C ALA A 210 -7.54 -5.10 8.33
N SER A 211 -7.29 -4.96 7.02
CA SER A 211 -7.58 -3.74 6.26
C SER A 211 -9.05 -3.39 6.13
N ARG A 212 -9.97 -4.29 6.49
CA ARG A 212 -11.40 -3.96 6.59
C ARG A 212 -11.67 -2.71 7.43
N ILE A 213 -10.88 -2.45 8.48
CA ILE A 213 -11.02 -1.23 9.29
C ILE A 213 -10.83 0.05 8.49
N VAL A 214 -10.00 0.03 7.45
CA VAL A 214 -9.77 1.18 6.57
C VAL A 214 -11.02 1.47 5.75
N GLU A 215 -11.67 0.43 5.23
CA GLU A 215 -12.92 0.57 4.47
C GLU A 215 -14.02 1.24 5.31
N GLU A 216 -14.14 0.86 6.60
CA GLU A 216 -15.17 1.39 7.51
C GLU A 216 -15.11 2.92 7.68
N PHE A 217 -13.92 3.55 7.62
CA PHE A 217 -13.80 5.01 7.80
C PHE A 217 -13.38 5.79 6.55
N ALA A 218 -12.73 5.16 5.58
CA ALA A 218 -12.14 5.86 4.44
C ALA A 218 -13.18 6.57 3.59
N GLY A 219 -14.35 5.95 3.35
CA GLY A 219 -15.41 6.55 2.58
C GLY A 219 -16.04 7.77 3.26
N GLY A 220 -16.25 7.69 4.58
CA GLY A 220 -16.73 8.82 5.38
C GLY A 220 -15.73 9.98 5.43
N TRP A 221 -14.44 9.67 5.59
CA TRP A 221 -13.37 10.66 5.52
C TRP A 221 -13.32 11.36 4.15
N TYR A 222 -13.40 10.58 3.06
CA TYR A 222 -13.37 11.11 1.70
C TYR A 222 -14.58 11.99 1.41
N GLY A 223 -15.78 11.51 1.73
CA GLY A 223 -17.03 12.26 1.63
C GLY A 223 -16.97 13.60 2.36
N LYS A 224 -16.49 13.60 3.60
CA LYS A 224 -16.37 14.81 4.41
C LYS A 224 -15.31 15.77 3.86
N THR A 225 -14.08 15.29 3.66
CA THR A 225 -12.92 16.15 3.35
C THR A 225 -12.98 16.70 1.93
N VAL A 226 -13.37 15.85 0.98
CA VAL A 226 -13.36 16.20 -0.45
C VAL A 226 -14.63 16.91 -0.88
N TRP A 227 -15.80 16.42 -0.45
CA TRP A 227 -17.08 16.92 -0.97
C TRP A 227 -17.75 17.95 -0.03
N LYS A 228 -17.78 17.69 1.27
CA LYS A 228 -18.47 18.56 2.23
C LYS A 228 -17.64 19.79 2.60
N GLU A 229 -16.37 19.59 2.93
CA GLU A 229 -15.49 20.66 3.42
C GLU A 229 -14.66 21.29 2.29
N GLN A 230 -14.50 20.58 1.15
CA GLN A 230 -13.67 21.01 0.02
C GLN A 230 -12.27 21.47 0.44
N SER A 231 -11.72 20.86 1.50
CA SER A 231 -10.52 21.31 2.19
C SER A 231 -9.36 20.33 1.99
N LEU A 232 -9.30 19.67 0.83
CA LEU A 232 -8.30 18.66 0.55
C LEU A 232 -6.90 19.29 0.42
N SER A 233 -6.07 19.11 1.44
CA SER A 233 -4.65 19.51 1.46
C SER A 233 -3.73 18.30 1.64
N GLN A 234 -2.43 18.49 1.43
CA GLN A 234 -1.45 17.43 1.70
C GLN A 234 -1.46 17.03 3.19
N ASP A 235 -1.61 17.98 4.10
CA ASP A 235 -1.68 17.70 5.55
C ASP A 235 -2.87 16.79 5.89
N LYS A 236 -4.04 17.01 5.29
CA LYS A 236 -5.21 16.14 5.48
C LYS A 236 -4.97 14.73 4.95
N ILE A 237 -4.25 14.58 3.83
CA ILE A 237 -3.87 13.29 3.27
C ILE A 237 -2.87 12.59 4.20
N ASN A 238 -1.91 13.33 4.76
CA ASN A 238 -0.94 12.82 5.73
C ASN A 238 -1.61 12.38 7.04
N ASP A 239 -2.58 13.15 7.54
CA ASP A 239 -3.37 12.75 8.72
C ASP A 239 -4.16 11.47 8.47
N PHE A 240 -4.76 11.34 7.28
CA PHE A 240 -5.47 10.14 6.86
C PHE A 240 -4.56 8.92 6.80
N THR A 241 -3.38 9.02 6.18
CA THR A 241 -2.42 7.91 6.08
C THR A 241 -1.89 7.50 7.46
N ARG A 242 -1.52 8.46 8.33
CA ARG A 242 -1.12 8.18 9.72
C ARG A 242 -2.22 7.47 10.50
N TYR A 243 -3.47 7.92 10.35
CA TYR A 243 -4.61 7.29 11.01
C TYR A 243 -4.86 5.87 10.47
N ALA A 244 -4.76 5.66 9.17
CA ALA A 244 -4.87 4.35 8.55
C ALA A 244 -3.80 3.38 9.06
N PHE A 245 -2.52 3.78 9.11
CA PHE A 245 -1.45 2.95 9.70
C PHE A 245 -1.71 2.62 11.16
N LYS A 246 -2.16 3.61 11.96
CA LYS A 246 -2.53 3.39 13.36
C LYS A 246 -3.62 2.33 13.49
N LYS A 247 -4.66 2.40 12.66
CA LYS A 247 -5.80 1.47 12.66
C LYS A 247 -5.40 0.08 12.18
N MET A 248 -4.69 -0.02 11.05
CA MET A 248 -4.15 -1.28 10.52
C MET A 248 -3.40 -2.06 11.60
N ARG A 249 -2.46 -1.39 12.27
CA ARG A 249 -1.67 -2.01 13.35
C ARG A 249 -2.54 -2.48 14.52
N SER A 250 -3.49 -1.66 14.95
CA SER A 250 -4.40 -2.06 16.04
C SER A 250 -5.23 -3.29 15.68
N GLU A 251 -5.61 -3.45 14.41
CA GLU A 251 -6.38 -4.62 13.96
C GLU A 251 -5.54 -5.88 13.79
N LEU A 252 -4.28 -5.76 13.37
CA LEU A 252 -3.37 -6.90 13.22
C LEU A 252 -3.18 -7.71 14.52
N GLY A 253 -3.34 -7.07 15.68
CA GLY A 253 -3.29 -7.74 17.00
C GLY A 253 -4.64 -8.13 17.59
N ARG A 254 -5.77 -7.66 17.03
CA ARG A 254 -7.10 -7.89 17.61
C ARG A 254 -7.78 -9.16 17.11
N ARG A 255 -7.49 -9.63 15.90
CA ARG A 255 -8.14 -10.82 15.32
C ARG A 255 -7.60 -12.13 15.89
N ARG A 256 -7.53 -12.22 17.21
CA ARG A 256 -7.49 -13.50 17.92
C ARG A 256 -8.89 -14.10 17.82
N THR A 257 -9.01 -15.19 17.05
CA THR A 257 -10.20 -16.07 16.99
C THR A 257 -11.52 -15.42 16.59
N SER A 258 -11.79 -15.43 15.28
CA SER A 258 -13.14 -15.75 14.79
C SER A 258 -13.06 -17.10 14.09
N VAL A 259 -12.99 -18.16 14.90
CA VAL A 259 -13.35 -19.54 14.53
C VAL A 259 -14.64 -19.86 15.27
#